data_AF-A0A3N5TDU1-F1
#
_entry.id   AF-A0A3N5TDU1-F1
#
_cell.length_a   1.000
_cell.length_b   1.000
_cell.length_c   1.000
_cell.angle_alpha   90.00
_cell.angle_beta   90.00
_cell.angle_gamma   90.00
#
_symmetry.space_group_name_H-M   'P 1'
#
loop_
_entity.id
_entity.type
_entity.pdbx_description
1 polymer ?
#
loop_
_entity_poly.entity_id
_entity_poly.type
_entity_poly.pdbx_seq_one_letter_code
_entity_poly.pdbx_strand_id
1 'polypeptide(L)'
;MRARLLKTMCLIISISISCLALYAQNVSVELSQWYSENPKAESYREVRSQLEDIFAKAKVNQIPPELVLEVLHEGAAKNVSPARLAAGADKKLAELVVFQEMLASFPSSFKAFGPGEEKNALFLKTLYLLAKRGMPMAILRSLYAFACENRTDAEILLSVFRGLGHIHVLELIPGKKLDELGRVLLASKLPVSTYLSLGSVFVKGNLGDIPISEITSIIIEAVRDGKGLIRIDQELNRRGRR
;
A
#
# COMPACT_ATOMS: atom_id res chain seq x y z
N MET A 1 -32.09 32.28 -43.35
CA MET A 1 -31.75 30.93 -42.83
C MET A 1 -30.26 30.74 -42.48
N ARG A 2 -29.30 31.29 -43.25
CA ARG A 2 -27.85 31.16 -42.99
C ARG A 2 -27.35 31.75 -41.65
N ALA A 3 -27.97 32.81 -41.14
CA ALA A 3 -27.54 33.47 -39.90
C ALA A 3 -27.83 32.68 -38.60
N ARG A 4 -28.76 31.71 -38.63
CA ARG A 4 -29.06 30.87 -37.45
C ARG A 4 -28.04 29.74 -37.28
N LEU A 5 -27.51 29.19 -38.38
CA LEU A 5 -26.52 28.10 -38.35
C LEU A 5 -25.16 28.56 -37.79
N LEU A 6 -24.74 29.81 -38.07
CA LEU A 6 -23.48 30.36 -37.55
C LEU A 6 -23.51 30.53 -36.02
N LYS A 7 -24.65 30.94 -35.45
CA LYS A 7 -24.79 31.13 -33.99
C LYS A 7 -24.74 29.79 -33.23
N THR A 8 -25.30 28.73 -33.80
CA THR A 8 -25.28 27.39 -33.17
C THR A 8 -23.90 26.76 -33.20
N MET A 9 -23.13 26.93 -34.28
CA MET A 9 -21.74 26.44 -34.34
C MET A 9 -20.80 27.18 -33.38
N CYS A 10 -20.91 28.51 -33.24
CA CYS A 10 -20.13 29.24 -32.25
C CYS A 10 -20.47 28.82 -30.81
N LEU A 11 -21.73 28.52 -30.51
CA LEU A 11 -22.13 28.07 -29.18
C LEU A 11 -21.56 26.68 -28.84
N ILE A 12 -21.56 25.77 -29.80
CA ILE A 12 -21.00 24.41 -29.63
C ILE A 12 -19.48 24.47 -29.46
N ILE A 13 -18.79 25.33 -30.22
CA ILE A 13 -17.34 25.54 -30.10
C ILE A 13 -16.99 26.18 -28.74
N SER A 14 -17.76 27.16 -28.26
CA SER A 14 -17.56 27.77 -26.93
C SER A 14 -17.86 26.83 -25.76
N ILE A 15 -18.83 25.93 -25.89
CA ILE A 15 -19.12 24.90 -24.87
C ILE A 15 -17.99 23.85 -24.87
N SER A 16 -17.46 23.47 -26.04
CA SER A 16 -16.37 22.49 -26.15
C SER A 16 -15.04 23.03 -25.60
N ILE A 17 -14.74 24.32 -25.83
CA ILE A 17 -13.55 24.99 -25.27
C ILE A 17 -13.71 25.19 -23.75
N SER A 18 -14.91 25.51 -23.27
CA SER A 18 -15.19 25.60 -21.83
C SER A 18 -15.10 24.23 -21.14
N CYS A 19 -15.51 23.13 -21.78
CA CYS A 19 -15.32 21.77 -21.25
C CYS A 19 -13.85 21.34 -21.21
N LEU A 20 -13.04 21.72 -22.21
CA LEU A 20 -11.59 21.49 -22.20
C LEU A 20 -10.87 22.35 -21.14
N ALA A 21 -11.31 23.60 -20.94
CA ALA A 21 -10.77 24.49 -19.91
C ALA A 21 -11.17 24.08 -18.47
N LEU A 22 -12.36 23.50 -18.29
CA LEU A 22 -12.79 22.87 -17.03
C LEU A 22 -12.08 21.53 -16.77
N TYR A 23 -11.60 20.84 -17.80
CA TYR A 23 -10.70 19.70 -17.65
C TYR A 23 -9.28 20.14 -17.20
N ALA A 24 -8.84 21.32 -17.65
CA ALA A 24 -7.49 21.84 -17.40
C ALA A 24 -7.29 22.51 -16.02
N GLN A 25 -8.32 22.69 -15.19
CA GLN A 25 -8.20 23.32 -13.86
C GLN A 25 -8.20 22.36 -12.66
N ASN A 26 -8.07 21.05 -12.87
CA ASN A 26 -7.76 20.12 -11.78
C ASN A 26 -6.25 19.99 -11.58
N VAL A 27 -5.53 21.12 -11.44
CA VAL A 27 -4.20 21.05 -10.86
C VAL A 27 -4.40 20.56 -9.42
N SER A 28 -3.87 19.39 -9.09
CA SER A 28 -3.92 18.88 -7.72
C SER A 28 -3.30 19.93 -6.80
N VAL A 29 -4.06 20.32 -5.77
CA VAL A 29 -3.62 21.29 -4.74
C VAL A 29 -2.31 20.79 -4.12
N GLU A 30 -2.22 19.48 -3.93
CA GLU A 30 -1.07 18.77 -3.38
C GLU A 30 0.17 18.86 -4.29
N LEU A 31 0.02 18.65 -5.61
CA LEU A 31 1.12 18.81 -6.56
C LEU A 31 1.58 20.27 -6.65
N SER A 32 0.65 21.23 -6.63
CA SER A 32 0.97 22.66 -6.62
C SER A 32 1.75 23.04 -5.36
N GLN A 33 1.29 22.55 -4.21
CA GLN A 33 1.93 22.74 -2.92
C GLN A 33 3.36 22.17 -2.94
N TRP A 34 3.55 20.95 -3.45
CA TRP A 34 4.87 20.35 -3.60
C TRP A 34 5.83 21.20 -4.43
N TYR A 35 5.39 21.74 -5.57
CA TYR A 35 6.22 22.65 -6.38
C TYR A 35 6.58 23.94 -5.65
N SER A 36 5.70 24.44 -4.77
CA SER A 36 5.95 25.67 -4.00
C SER A 36 6.85 25.46 -2.78
N GLU A 37 6.77 24.30 -2.14
CA GLU A 37 7.46 24.02 -0.87
C GLU A 37 8.81 23.33 -1.06
N ASN A 38 9.00 22.62 -2.17
CA ASN A 38 10.22 21.86 -2.41
C ASN A 38 11.15 22.61 -3.40
N PRO A 39 12.30 23.14 -2.96
CA PRO A 39 13.23 23.86 -3.83
C PRO A 39 13.75 23.03 -5.01
N LYS A 40 13.77 21.71 -4.88
CA LYS A 40 14.23 20.80 -5.95
C LYS A 40 13.15 20.55 -7.01
N ALA A 41 11.89 20.89 -6.74
CA ALA A 41 10.77 20.65 -7.65
C ALA A 41 10.95 21.37 -8.99
N GLU A 42 11.68 22.49 -9.02
CA GLU A 42 11.97 23.25 -10.24
C GLU A 42 12.55 22.40 -11.37
N SER A 43 13.43 21.46 -11.04
CA SER A 43 14.06 20.55 -12.01
C SER A 43 13.08 19.61 -12.70
N TYR A 44 11.84 19.51 -12.22
CA TYR A 44 10.79 18.63 -12.73
C TYR A 44 9.72 19.37 -13.56
N ARG A 45 9.88 20.68 -13.81
CA ARG A 45 8.90 21.47 -14.58
C ARG A 45 8.56 20.85 -15.94
N GLU A 46 9.52 20.24 -16.62
CA GLU A 46 9.33 19.62 -17.94
C GLU A 46 8.33 18.44 -17.93
N VAL A 47 8.19 17.74 -16.80
CA VAL A 47 7.24 16.62 -16.63
C VAL A 47 5.99 17.03 -15.86
N ARG A 48 5.77 18.33 -15.62
CA ARG A 48 4.65 18.82 -14.79
C ARG A 48 3.29 18.34 -15.28
N SER A 49 3.01 18.45 -16.58
CA SER A 49 1.72 17.99 -17.15
C SER A 49 1.52 16.49 -16.95
N GLN A 50 2.56 15.67 -17.08
CA GLN A 50 2.49 14.24 -16.81
C GLN A 50 2.21 13.96 -15.33
N LEU A 51 2.80 14.73 -14.41
CA LEU A 51 2.52 14.62 -12.98
C LEU A 51 1.07 15.05 -12.67
N GLU A 52 0.57 16.11 -13.29
CA GLU A 52 -0.84 16.55 -13.15
C GLU A 52 -1.79 15.43 -13.58
N ASP A 53 -1.52 14.74 -14.70
CA ASP A 53 -2.30 13.58 -15.15
C ASP A 53 -2.24 12.42 -14.14
N ILE A 54 -1.08 12.15 -13.54
CA ILE A 54 -0.93 11.10 -12.52
C ILE A 54 -1.79 11.42 -11.29
N PHE A 55 -1.78 12.67 -10.81
CA PHE A 55 -2.61 13.07 -9.67
C PHE A 55 -4.11 13.06 -10.01
N ALA A 56 -4.49 13.45 -11.22
CA ALA A 56 -5.87 13.33 -11.68
C ALA A 56 -6.33 11.86 -11.70
N LYS A 57 -5.50 10.94 -12.22
CA LYS A 57 -5.76 9.50 -12.17
C LYS A 57 -5.86 8.98 -10.74
N ALA A 58 -4.98 9.42 -9.84
CA ALA A 58 -5.02 9.04 -8.42
C ALA A 58 -6.35 9.43 -7.79
N LYS A 59 -6.81 10.67 -8.01
CA LYS A 59 -8.11 11.17 -7.53
C LYS A 59 -9.28 10.35 -8.06
N VAL A 60 -9.31 10.05 -9.36
CA VAL A 60 -10.36 9.21 -9.98
C VAL A 60 -10.41 7.82 -9.36
N ASN A 61 -9.25 7.24 -9.08
CA ASN A 61 -9.13 5.91 -8.47
C ASN A 61 -9.17 5.92 -6.93
N GLN A 62 -9.51 7.06 -6.30
CA GLN A 62 -9.58 7.20 -4.84
C GLN A 62 -8.27 6.83 -4.12
N ILE A 63 -7.14 7.02 -4.79
CA ILE A 63 -5.81 6.82 -4.21
C ILE A 63 -5.40 8.09 -3.48
N PRO A 64 -5.03 8.01 -2.19
CA PRO A 64 -4.60 9.17 -1.44
C PRO A 64 -3.33 9.82 -2.06
N PRO A 65 -3.35 11.14 -2.34
CA PRO A 65 -2.28 11.82 -3.08
C PRO A 65 -0.93 11.77 -2.38
N GLU A 66 -0.90 11.66 -1.06
CA GLU A 66 0.32 11.50 -0.25
C GLU A 66 1.16 10.30 -0.69
N LEU A 67 0.53 9.21 -1.17
CA LEU A 67 1.25 8.03 -1.62
C LEU A 67 2.01 8.28 -2.93
N VAL A 68 1.50 9.18 -3.78
CA VAL A 68 2.19 9.62 -5.00
C VAL A 68 3.27 10.65 -4.64
N LEU A 69 2.96 11.60 -3.74
CA LEU A 69 3.91 12.60 -3.25
C LEU A 69 5.17 11.98 -2.65
N GLU A 70 5.06 10.86 -1.93
CA GLU A 70 6.22 10.12 -1.41
C GLU A 70 7.26 9.82 -2.51
N VAL A 71 6.82 9.45 -3.72
CA VAL A 71 7.72 9.17 -4.85
C VAL A 71 8.40 10.44 -5.33
N LEU A 72 7.66 11.56 -5.36
CA LEU A 72 8.22 12.83 -5.78
C LEU A 72 9.26 13.32 -4.77
N HIS A 73 8.97 13.25 -3.47
CA HIS A 73 9.91 13.61 -2.42
C HIS A 73 11.16 12.73 -2.43
N GLU A 74 11.00 11.40 -2.48
CA GLU A 74 12.11 10.46 -2.51
C GLU A 74 12.96 10.62 -3.78
N GLY A 75 12.31 10.76 -4.94
CA GLY A 75 12.95 10.96 -6.22
C GLY A 75 13.74 12.27 -6.28
N ALA A 76 13.15 13.38 -5.81
CA ALA A 76 13.82 14.67 -5.73
C ALA A 76 14.99 14.66 -4.72
N ALA A 77 14.82 13.99 -3.57
CA ALA A 77 15.92 13.83 -2.61
C ALA A 77 17.11 13.11 -3.24
N LYS A 78 16.85 12.09 -4.06
CA LYS A 78 17.84 11.27 -4.78
C LYS A 78 18.29 11.86 -6.13
N ASN A 79 17.81 13.05 -6.50
CA ASN A 79 18.08 13.69 -7.80
C ASN A 79 17.78 12.77 -9.01
N VAL A 80 16.70 12.01 -8.93
CA VAL A 80 16.22 11.18 -10.05
C VAL A 80 15.85 12.07 -11.22
N SER A 81 16.18 11.67 -12.45
CA SER A 81 15.83 12.47 -13.64
C SER A 81 14.32 12.63 -13.81
N PRO A 82 13.82 13.72 -14.42
CA PRO A 82 12.39 13.99 -14.47
C PRO A 82 11.56 12.88 -15.12
N ALA A 83 12.02 12.36 -16.27
CA ALA A 83 11.37 11.24 -16.94
C ALA A 83 11.28 9.98 -16.05
N ARG A 84 12.35 9.65 -15.30
CA ARG A 84 12.35 8.49 -14.41
C ARG A 84 11.46 8.71 -13.18
N LEU A 85 11.39 9.93 -12.67
CA LEU A 85 10.54 10.28 -11.54
C LEU A 85 9.05 10.16 -11.91
N ALA A 86 8.65 10.73 -13.06
CA ALA A 86 7.28 10.61 -13.56
C ALA A 86 6.90 9.16 -13.86
N ALA A 87 7.78 8.38 -14.51
CA ALA A 87 7.55 6.95 -14.74
C ALA A 87 7.45 6.15 -13.43
N GLY A 88 8.25 6.48 -12.42
CA GLY A 88 8.17 5.86 -11.09
C GLY A 88 6.86 6.17 -10.37
N ALA A 89 6.37 7.40 -10.48
CA ALA A 89 5.10 7.84 -9.90
C ALA A 89 3.91 7.14 -10.59
N ASP A 90 3.89 7.08 -11.93
CA ASP A 90 2.84 6.38 -12.69
C ASP A 90 2.84 4.88 -12.39
N LYS A 91 4.03 4.25 -12.30
CA LYS A 91 4.15 2.84 -11.90
C LYS A 91 3.61 2.58 -10.48
N LYS A 92 4.00 3.40 -9.49
CA LYS A 92 3.48 3.25 -8.12
C LYS A 92 1.97 3.42 -8.10
N LEU A 93 1.44 4.40 -8.82
CA LEU A 93 0.00 4.60 -8.94
C LEU A 93 -0.70 3.37 -9.52
N ALA A 94 -0.21 2.81 -10.64
CA ALA A 94 -0.79 1.62 -11.24
C ALA A 94 -0.84 0.44 -10.26
N GLU A 95 0.22 0.23 -9.47
CA GLU A 95 0.25 -0.82 -8.44
C GLU A 95 -0.75 -0.52 -7.31
N LEU A 96 -0.89 0.73 -6.87
CA LEU A 96 -1.87 1.15 -5.85
C LEU A 96 -3.32 0.96 -6.31
N VAL A 97 -3.61 1.24 -7.59
CA VAL A 97 -4.93 0.99 -8.18
C VAL A 97 -5.31 -0.47 -8.07
N VAL A 98 -4.39 -1.41 -8.36
CA VAL A 98 -4.66 -2.85 -8.22
C VAL A 98 -5.04 -3.23 -6.78
N PHE A 99 -4.39 -2.64 -5.77
CA PHE A 99 -4.77 -2.86 -4.38
C PHE A 99 -6.14 -2.27 -4.06
N GLN A 100 -6.43 -1.05 -4.52
CA GLN A 100 -7.72 -0.41 -4.31
C GLN A 100 -8.87 -1.21 -4.95
N GLU A 101 -8.67 -1.72 -6.17
CA GLU A 101 -9.63 -2.60 -6.85
C GLU A 101 -9.80 -3.93 -6.10
N MET A 102 -8.72 -4.51 -5.58
CA MET A 102 -8.79 -5.70 -4.75
C MET A 102 -9.65 -5.45 -3.50
N LEU A 103 -9.46 -4.33 -2.80
CA LEU A 103 -10.27 -3.97 -1.64
C LEU A 103 -11.73 -3.71 -2.01
N ALA A 104 -11.97 -3.04 -3.15
CA ALA A 104 -13.31 -2.76 -3.65
C ALA A 104 -14.08 -4.03 -4.08
N SER A 105 -13.38 -5.13 -4.38
CA SER A 105 -14.00 -6.41 -4.76
C SER A 105 -14.67 -7.16 -3.59
N PHE A 106 -14.47 -6.71 -2.35
CA PHE A 106 -15.08 -7.30 -1.16
C PHE A 106 -16.37 -6.57 -0.74
N PRO A 107 -17.31 -7.26 -0.06
CA PRO A 107 -18.57 -6.66 0.37
C PRO A 107 -18.37 -5.39 1.20
N SER A 108 -19.19 -4.37 0.96
CA SER A 108 -19.11 -3.08 1.66
C SER A 108 -19.32 -3.16 3.17
N SER A 109 -19.93 -4.25 3.66
CA SER A 109 -20.09 -4.53 5.09
C SER A 109 -18.76 -4.75 5.82
N PHE A 110 -17.68 -4.99 5.07
CA PHE A 110 -16.32 -5.03 5.60
C PHE A 110 -15.39 -4.20 4.72
N LYS A 111 -15.38 -2.89 4.96
CA LYS A 111 -14.29 -2.01 4.53
C LYS A 111 -13.41 -1.75 5.73
N ALA A 112 -12.13 -2.15 5.65
CA ALA A 112 -11.18 -1.88 6.73
C ALA A 112 -11.13 -0.39 7.04
N PHE A 113 -10.96 0.44 5.99
CA PHE A 113 -10.99 1.90 6.06
C PHE A 113 -11.68 2.45 4.80
N GLY A 114 -12.44 3.53 4.95
CA GLY A 114 -13.10 4.23 3.85
C GLY A 114 -12.16 5.13 3.04
N PRO A 115 -12.52 5.47 1.78
CA PRO A 115 -11.80 6.48 1.01
C PRO A 115 -11.72 7.82 1.76
N GLY A 116 -10.54 8.44 1.80
CA GLY A 116 -10.30 9.71 2.48
C GLY A 116 -10.01 9.60 3.99
N GLU A 117 -10.12 8.41 4.58
CA GLU A 117 -9.60 8.18 5.94
C GLU A 117 -8.06 8.13 5.90
N GLU A 118 -7.40 8.82 6.84
CA GLU A 118 -5.93 8.81 6.98
C GLU A 118 -5.37 7.36 7.04
N LYS A 119 -6.12 6.48 7.70
CA LYS A 119 -5.76 5.06 7.84
C LYS A 119 -5.87 4.29 6.52
N ASN A 120 -6.68 4.73 5.57
CA ASN A 120 -6.74 4.12 4.24
C ASN A 120 -5.42 4.29 3.48
N ALA A 121 -4.80 5.48 3.56
CA ALA A 121 -3.48 5.70 2.97
C ALA A 121 -2.43 4.80 3.61
N LEU A 122 -2.43 4.70 4.94
CA LEU A 122 -1.55 3.80 5.67
C LEU A 122 -1.77 2.32 5.30
N PHE A 123 -3.02 1.91 5.12
CA PHE A 123 -3.36 0.55 4.75
C PHE A 123 -2.91 0.21 3.32
N LEU A 124 -3.22 1.06 2.33
CA LEU A 124 -2.74 0.90 0.95
C LEU A 124 -1.21 0.90 0.87
N LYS A 125 -0.54 1.78 1.61
CA LYS A 125 0.92 1.78 1.74
C LYS A 125 1.43 0.46 2.29
N THR A 126 0.76 -0.10 3.30
CA THR A 126 1.13 -1.38 3.89
C THR A 126 1.01 -2.52 2.88
N LEU A 127 -0.08 -2.58 2.12
CA LEU A 127 -0.27 -3.57 1.04
C LEU A 127 0.82 -3.46 -0.03
N TYR A 128 1.11 -2.23 -0.48
CA TYR A 128 2.17 -1.96 -1.44
C TYR A 128 3.53 -2.44 -0.93
N LEU A 129 3.89 -2.12 0.33
CA LEU A 129 5.16 -2.54 0.92
C LEU A 129 5.27 -4.06 1.08
N LEU A 130 4.18 -4.74 1.46
CA LEU A 130 4.15 -6.21 1.53
C LEU A 130 4.42 -6.83 0.16
N ALA A 131 3.76 -6.35 -0.89
CA ALA A 131 4.01 -6.83 -2.25
C ALA A 131 5.44 -6.56 -2.71
N LYS A 132 6.02 -5.39 -2.38
CA LYS A 132 7.43 -5.09 -2.66
C LYS A 132 8.41 -5.99 -1.90
N ARG A 133 8.01 -6.56 -0.76
CA ARG A 133 8.76 -7.56 0.01
C ARG A 133 8.46 -9.00 -0.41
N GLY A 134 7.91 -9.19 -1.61
CA GLY A 134 7.67 -10.50 -2.20
C GLY A 134 6.38 -11.19 -1.74
N MET A 135 5.49 -10.52 -1.01
CA MET A 135 4.19 -11.12 -0.68
C MET A 135 3.32 -11.26 -1.93
N PRO A 136 2.91 -12.49 -2.32
CA PRO A 136 2.05 -12.69 -3.48
C PRO A 136 0.67 -12.04 -3.30
N MET A 137 0.15 -11.43 -4.37
CA MET A 137 -1.19 -10.83 -4.38
C MET A 137 -2.29 -11.82 -3.97
N ALA A 138 -2.15 -13.10 -4.36
CA ALA A 138 -3.08 -14.15 -3.96
C ALA A 138 -3.14 -14.35 -2.44
N ILE A 139 -2.01 -14.22 -1.74
CA ILE A 139 -1.95 -14.31 -0.27
C ILE A 139 -2.58 -13.06 0.37
N LEU A 140 -2.27 -11.86 -0.13
CA LEU A 140 -2.91 -10.63 0.37
C LEU A 140 -4.45 -10.71 0.27
N ARG A 141 -4.96 -11.14 -0.89
CA ARG A 141 -6.38 -11.34 -1.13
C ARG A 141 -6.98 -12.40 -0.21
N SER A 142 -6.28 -13.52 -0.03
CA SER A 142 -6.67 -14.64 0.85
C SER A 142 -6.79 -14.18 2.31
N LEU A 143 -5.80 -13.43 2.81
CA LEU A 143 -5.79 -12.92 4.18
C LEU A 143 -6.85 -11.84 4.40
N TYR A 144 -7.05 -10.94 3.42
CA TYR A 144 -8.12 -9.95 3.50
C TYR A 144 -9.50 -10.62 3.50
N ALA A 145 -9.73 -11.61 2.64
CA ALA A 145 -10.95 -12.41 2.62
C ALA A 145 -11.22 -13.09 3.97
N PHE A 146 -10.19 -13.70 4.55
CA PHE A 146 -10.28 -14.31 5.88
C PHE A 146 -10.68 -13.29 6.96
N ALA A 147 -10.09 -12.09 6.92
CA ALA A 147 -10.44 -11.00 7.84
C ALA A 147 -11.91 -10.56 7.67
N CYS A 148 -12.39 -10.47 6.42
CA CYS A 148 -13.80 -10.18 6.12
C CYS A 148 -14.73 -11.23 6.73
N GLU A 149 -14.46 -12.52 6.46
CA GLU A 149 -15.28 -13.65 6.93
C GLU A 149 -15.36 -13.71 8.45
N ASN A 150 -14.26 -13.38 9.13
CA ASN A 150 -14.16 -13.44 10.60
C ASN A 150 -14.49 -12.10 11.27
N ARG A 151 -14.88 -11.08 10.51
CA ARG A 151 -15.15 -9.72 11.01
C ARG A 151 -14.00 -9.18 11.88
N THR A 152 -12.77 -9.43 11.46
CA THR A 152 -11.58 -8.96 12.17
C THR A 152 -11.56 -7.44 12.21
N ASP A 153 -11.27 -6.86 13.38
CA ASP A 153 -11.15 -5.41 13.50
C ASP A 153 -10.08 -4.84 12.53
N ALA A 154 -10.37 -3.69 11.92
CA ALA A 154 -9.52 -3.08 10.91
C ALA A 154 -8.12 -2.71 11.45
N GLU A 155 -8.02 -2.30 12.72
CA GLU A 155 -6.74 -2.02 13.37
C GLU A 155 -5.92 -3.29 13.55
N ILE A 156 -6.57 -4.40 13.90
CA ILE A 156 -5.91 -5.70 14.02
C ILE A 156 -5.39 -6.12 12.64
N LEU A 157 -6.21 -6.02 11.59
CA LEU A 157 -5.82 -6.35 10.22
C LEU A 157 -4.61 -5.53 9.76
N LEU A 158 -4.67 -4.20 9.91
CA LEU A 158 -3.56 -3.30 9.59
C LEU A 158 -2.30 -3.67 10.39
N SER A 159 -2.45 -3.96 11.69
CA SER A 159 -1.32 -4.27 12.56
C SER A 159 -0.65 -5.60 12.23
N VAL A 160 -1.43 -6.62 11.90
CA VAL A 160 -0.91 -7.90 11.41
C VAL A 160 -0.17 -7.71 10.11
N PHE A 161 -0.76 -6.97 9.15
CA PHE A 161 -0.12 -6.70 7.85
C PHE A 161 1.17 -5.92 8.01
N ARG A 162 1.21 -4.92 8.90
CA ARG A 162 2.44 -4.21 9.25
C ARG A 162 3.46 -5.15 9.89
N GLY A 163 3.05 -6.00 10.83
CA GLY A 163 3.91 -6.99 11.48
C GLY A 163 4.56 -7.98 10.50
N LEU A 164 3.77 -8.52 9.57
CA LEU A 164 4.28 -9.31 8.45
C LEU A 164 5.24 -8.49 7.58
N GLY A 165 4.89 -7.22 7.36
CA GLY A 165 5.72 -6.25 6.68
C GLY A 165 7.06 -6.00 7.37
N HIS A 166 7.25 -6.29 8.66
CA HIS A 166 8.54 -6.18 9.35
C HIS A 166 9.44 -7.42 9.20
N ILE A 167 8.95 -8.51 8.62
CA ILE A 167 9.77 -9.70 8.37
C ILE A 167 10.63 -9.42 7.13
N HIS A 168 11.95 -9.30 7.31
CA HIS A 168 12.88 -8.98 6.22
C HIS A 168 13.09 -10.12 5.21
N VAL A 169 12.75 -11.34 5.60
CA VAL A 169 12.91 -12.57 4.82
C VAL A 169 11.55 -13.14 4.35
N LEU A 170 10.55 -12.27 4.24
CA LEU A 170 9.15 -12.64 3.92
C LEU A 170 9.04 -13.48 2.64
N GLU A 171 9.80 -13.11 1.61
CA GLU A 171 9.92 -13.79 0.31
C GLU A 171 10.48 -15.22 0.39
N LEU A 172 11.21 -15.54 1.47
CA LEU A 172 11.77 -16.88 1.70
C LEU A 172 10.79 -17.81 2.42
N ILE A 173 9.66 -17.30 2.91
CA ILE A 173 8.63 -18.10 3.57
C ILE A 173 7.79 -18.80 2.49
N PRO A 174 7.64 -20.14 2.53
CA PRO A 174 6.79 -20.85 1.59
C PRO A 174 5.36 -20.30 1.59
N GLY A 175 4.77 -20.05 0.42
CA GLY A 175 3.49 -19.34 0.31
C GLY A 175 2.36 -19.94 1.16
N LYS A 176 2.26 -21.28 1.24
CA LYS A 176 1.28 -21.95 2.11
C LYS A 176 1.50 -21.63 3.61
N LYS A 177 2.77 -21.61 4.06
CA LYS A 177 3.11 -21.25 5.45
C LYS A 177 2.90 -19.77 5.72
N LEU A 178 3.14 -18.91 4.73
CA LEU A 178 2.91 -17.48 4.87
C LEU A 178 1.41 -17.15 5.03
N ASP A 179 0.56 -17.78 4.21
CA ASP A 179 -0.90 -17.69 4.35
C ASP A 179 -1.37 -18.22 5.70
N GLU A 180 -0.86 -19.38 6.13
CA GLU A 180 -1.16 -19.97 7.43
C GLU A 180 -0.75 -19.07 8.60
N LEU A 181 0.47 -18.49 8.55
CA LEU A 181 0.96 -17.53 9.52
C LEU A 181 0.03 -16.31 9.60
N GLY A 182 -0.31 -15.72 8.47
CA GLY A 182 -1.20 -14.55 8.43
C GLY A 182 -2.58 -14.84 9.05
N ARG A 183 -3.19 -15.98 8.70
CA ARG A 183 -4.49 -16.40 9.26
C ARG A 183 -4.43 -16.63 10.77
N VAL A 184 -3.37 -17.28 11.25
CA VAL A 184 -3.17 -17.53 12.68
C VAL A 184 -2.97 -16.23 13.45
N LEU A 185 -2.23 -15.26 12.89
CA LEU A 185 -2.06 -13.94 13.49
C LEU A 185 -3.39 -13.17 13.55
N LEU A 186 -4.17 -13.17 12.46
CA LEU A 186 -5.49 -12.51 12.40
C LEU A 186 -6.51 -13.11 13.38
N ALA A 187 -6.43 -14.42 13.62
CA ALA A 187 -7.28 -15.11 14.58
C ALA A 187 -6.76 -15.03 16.03
N SER A 188 -5.54 -14.52 16.24
CA SER A 188 -4.91 -14.53 17.55
C SER A 188 -5.49 -13.47 18.49
N LYS A 189 -5.38 -13.73 19.80
CA LYS A 189 -5.69 -12.76 20.86
C LYS A 189 -4.45 -11.96 21.31
N LEU A 190 -3.40 -11.95 20.49
CA LEU A 190 -2.18 -11.24 20.85
C LEU A 190 -2.43 -9.73 20.86
N PRO A 191 -1.82 -8.98 21.79
CA PRO A 191 -1.85 -7.53 21.75
C PRO A 191 -1.24 -7.02 20.43
N VAL A 192 -1.84 -5.99 19.83
CA VAL A 192 -1.40 -5.38 18.56
C VAL A 192 0.11 -5.05 18.54
N SER A 193 0.66 -4.58 19.67
CA SER A 193 2.09 -4.27 19.82
C SER A 193 3.00 -5.48 19.57
N THR A 194 2.49 -6.70 19.75
CA THR A 194 3.22 -7.96 19.56
C THR A 194 3.56 -8.21 18.10
N TYR A 195 2.70 -7.80 17.16
CA TYR A 195 2.90 -8.08 15.74
C TYR A 195 4.15 -7.39 15.17
N LEU A 196 4.49 -6.21 15.69
CA LEU A 196 5.69 -5.48 15.27
C LEU A 196 6.99 -6.18 15.70
N SER A 197 6.94 -7.00 16.75
CA SER A 197 8.09 -7.77 17.23
C SER A 197 8.41 -9.01 16.41
N LEU A 198 7.53 -9.39 15.46
CA LEU A 198 7.75 -10.58 14.60
C LEU A 198 9.05 -10.48 13.80
N GLY A 199 9.40 -9.29 13.30
CA GLY A 199 10.67 -9.08 12.60
C GLY A 199 11.88 -9.48 13.46
N SER A 200 11.89 -9.08 14.73
CA SER A 200 12.96 -9.41 15.68
C SER A 200 13.04 -10.92 15.98
N VAL A 201 11.90 -11.61 16.02
CA VAL A 201 11.85 -13.06 16.18
C VAL A 201 12.54 -13.77 15.03
N PHE A 202 12.28 -13.36 13.78
CA PHE A 202 12.94 -13.93 12.61
C PHE A 202 14.45 -13.64 12.60
N VAL A 203 14.86 -12.42 12.95
CA VAL A 203 16.28 -12.06 13.08
C VAL A 203 16.97 -12.95 14.12
N LYS A 204 16.37 -13.12 15.30
CA LYS A 204 16.93 -13.95 16.37
C LYS A 204 17.03 -15.42 15.96
N GLY A 205 15.99 -15.98 15.36
CA GLY A 205 16.03 -17.38 14.89
C GLY A 205 17.10 -17.59 13.81
N ASN A 206 17.25 -16.63 12.89
CA ASN A 206 18.27 -16.68 11.84
C ASN A 206 19.69 -16.57 12.41
N LEU A 207 19.91 -15.78 13.47
CA LEU A 207 21.20 -15.71 14.19
C LEU A 207 21.54 -17.00 14.96
N GLY A 208 20.54 -17.84 15.23
CA GLY A 208 20.71 -19.18 15.81
C GLY A 208 20.72 -20.30 14.76
N ASP A 209 20.96 -19.97 13.49
CA ASP A 209 20.99 -20.90 12.36
C ASP A 209 19.72 -21.76 12.18
N ILE A 210 18.56 -21.26 12.65
CA ILE A 210 17.28 -21.95 12.50
C ILE A 210 16.70 -21.64 11.11
N PRO A 211 16.33 -22.64 10.30
CA PRO A 211 15.70 -22.42 9.00
C PRO A 211 14.44 -21.55 9.08
N ILE A 212 14.26 -20.61 8.16
CA ILE A 212 13.09 -19.68 8.11
C ILE A 212 11.75 -20.43 8.17
N SER A 213 11.65 -21.56 7.48
CA SER A 213 10.45 -22.41 7.49
C SER A 213 10.15 -22.98 8.89
N GLU A 214 11.18 -23.27 9.67
CA GLU A 214 11.06 -23.79 11.03
C GLU A 214 10.72 -22.68 12.02
N ILE A 215 11.35 -21.50 11.92
CA ILE A 215 10.96 -20.30 12.69
C ILE A 215 9.47 -20.00 12.47
N THR A 216 9.03 -20.02 11.22
CA THR A 216 7.62 -19.80 10.85
C THR A 216 6.70 -20.80 11.52
N SER A 217 7.06 -22.09 11.52
CA SER A 217 6.28 -23.14 12.20
C SER A 217 6.20 -22.93 13.71
N ILE A 218 7.31 -22.56 14.36
CA ILE A 218 7.35 -22.27 15.80
C ILE A 218 6.38 -21.13 16.15
N ILE A 219 6.37 -20.06 15.33
CA ILE A 219 5.45 -18.94 15.54
C ILE A 219 4.00 -19.42 15.36
N ILE A 220 3.68 -20.10 14.27
CA ILE A 220 2.33 -20.62 14.01
C ILE A 220 1.83 -21.48 15.18
N GLU A 221 2.63 -22.43 15.64
CA GLU A 221 2.29 -23.33 16.76
C GLU A 221 2.10 -22.56 18.06
N ALA A 222 3.03 -21.67 18.41
CA ALA A 222 2.93 -20.89 19.63
C ALA A 222 1.69 -19.99 19.65
N VAL A 223 1.40 -19.30 18.55
CA VAL A 223 0.25 -18.39 18.45
C VAL A 223 -1.07 -19.18 18.47
N ARG A 224 -1.15 -20.34 17.80
CA ARG A 224 -2.33 -21.23 17.87
C ARG A 224 -2.63 -21.71 19.28
N ASP A 225 -1.58 -22.04 20.03
CA ASP A 225 -1.70 -22.45 21.43
C ASP A 225 -2.04 -21.27 22.37
N GLY A 226 -2.23 -20.06 21.85
CA GLY A 226 -2.48 -18.86 22.64
C GLY A 226 -1.26 -18.39 23.43
N LYS A 227 -0.06 -18.84 23.07
CA LYS A 227 1.18 -18.50 23.76
C LYS A 227 1.79 -17.24 23.15
N GLY A 228 2.32 -16.37 24.01
CA GLY A 228 2.93 -15.10 23.59
C GLY A 228 4.39 -15.24 23.12
N LEU A 229 5.00 -14.09 22.80
CA LEU A 229 6.40 -13.99 22.33
C LEU A 229 7.40 -14.73 23.21
N ILE A 230 7.20 -14.73 24.53
CA ILE A 230 8.09 -15.41 25.48
C ILE A 230 8.24 -16.90 25.13
N ARG A 231 7.17 -17.58 24.72
CA ARG A 231 7.24 -18.99 24.35
C ARG A 231 8.01 -19.19 23.05
N ILE A 232 7.75 -18.32 22.07
CA ILE A 232 8.47 -18.32 20.79
C ILE A 232 9.97 -18.15 21.06
N ASP A 233 10.33 -17.21 21.92
CA ASP A 233 11.72 -16.96 22.32
C ASP A 233 12.38 -18.14 23.03
N GLN A 234 11.66 -18.82 23.93
CA GLN A 234 12.15 -20.01 24.60
C GLN A 234 12.42 -21.14 23.61
N GLU A 235 11.52 -21.34 22.64
CA GLU A 235 11.64 -22.41 21.66
C GLU A 235 12.78 -22.13 20.66
N LEU A 236 12.95 -20.89 20.21
CA LEU A 236 14.09 -20.49 19.39
C LEU A 236 15.42 -20.72 20.13
N ASN A 237 15.52 -20.30 21.39
CA ASN A 237 16.72 -20.52 22.20
C ASN A 237 17.03 -22.01 22.43
N ARG A 238 16.00 -22.86 22.54
CA ARG A 238 16.16 -24.30 22.71
C ARG A 238 16.73 -24.97 21.45
N ARG A 239 16.35 -24.48 20.27
CA ARG A 239 16.78 -25.06 18.99
C ARG A 239 18.10 -24.50 18.49
N GLY A 240 18.34 -23.19 18.64
CA GLY A 240 19.61 -22.56 18.22
C GLY A 240 20.83 -22.89 19.11
N ARG A 241 20.66 -23.72 20.15
CA ARG A 241 21.76 -24.28 20.96
C ARG A 241 22.16 -25.70 20.53
N ARG A 242 21.46 -26.29 19.56
CA ARG A 242 21.77 -27.60 18.97
C ARG A 242 22.64 -27.41 17.75
#